data_AF-A0A925N5F2-F1
#
_entry.id   AF-A0A925N5F2-F1
#
_cell.length_a   1.000
_cell.length_b   1.000
_cell.length_c   1.000
_cell.angle_alpha   90.00
_cell.angle_beta   90.00
_cell.angle_gamma   90.00
#
_symmetry.space_group_name_H-M   'P 1'
#
loop_
_entity.id
_entity.type
_entity.pdbx_description
1 polymer ?
#
loop_
_entity_poly.entity_id
_entity_poly.type
_entity_poly.pdbx_seq_one_letter_code
_entity_poly.pdbx_strand_id
1 'polypeptide(L)'
;MSVPARRPPLARMHRVMTAEEIDTAISLLEREMVDLQLRYRDLFSYANAWAVRYDAIVADVPDDRLDAVKQRLNRIGVRWGVAAGVRMTGQFPALKVPA
;
A
#
# COMPACT_ATOMS: atom_id res chain seq x y z
N MET A 1 -35.66 -38.61 11.32
CA MET A 1 -34.49 -37.82 11.74
C MET A 1 -33.98 -37.05 10.53
N SER A 2 -34.31 -35.76 10.42
CA SER A 2 -33.86 -34.91 9.31
C SER A 2 -32.54 -34.23 9.69
N VAL A 3 -31.50 -34.45 8.90
CA VAL A 3 -30.23 -33.75 9.02
C VAL A 3 -30.43 -32.31 8.52
N PRO A 4 -30.07 -31.26 9.29
CA PRO A 4 -30.18 -29.90 8.79
C PRO A 4 -29.09 -29.67 7.72
N ALA A 5 -29.51 -29.12 6.58
CA ALA A 5 -28.62 -28.70 5.50
C ALA A 5 -27.57 -27.73 6.05
N ARG A 6 -26.28 -28.04 5.84
CA ARG A 6 -25.18 -27.13 6.12
C ARG A 6 -25.41 -25.85 5.32
N ARG A 7 -25.63 -24.72 5.99
CA ARG A 7 -25.54 -23.40 5.34
C ARG A 7 -24.16 -23.31 4.67
N PRO A 8 -24.07 -22.97 3.37
CA PRO A 8 -22.78 -22.66 2.79
C PRO A 8 -22.16 -21.48 3.55
N PRO A 9 -20.83 -21.45 3.74
CA PRO A 9 -20.18 -20.27 4.30
C PRO A 9 -20.54 -19.09 3.41
N LEU A 10 -20.98 -18.00 4.01
CA LEU A 10 -21.16 -16.72 3.32
C LEU A 10 -19.78 -16.39 2.72
N ALA A 11 -19.62 -16.63 1.42
CA ALA A 11 -18.48 -16.11 0.68
C ALA A 11 -18.44 -14.63 1.03
N ARG A 12 -17.40 -14.21 1.73
CA ARG A 12 -17.18 -12.81 2.09
C ARG A 12 -17.24 -12.09 0.75
N MET A 13 -18.35 -11.39 0.49
CA MET A 13 -18.49 -10.64 -0.75
C MET A 13 -17.34 -9.65 -0.72
N HIS A 14 -16.32 -9.94 -1.53
CA HIS A 14 -15.11 -9.16 -1.56
C HIS A 14 -15.54 -7.75 -1.97
N ARG A 15 -15.39 -6.78 -1.07
CA ARG A 15 -15.81 -5.43 -1.37
C ARG A 15 -14.94 -4.96 -2.52
N VAL A 16 -15.57 -4.54 -3.61
CA VAL A 16 -14.87 -3.89 -4.71
C VAL A 16 -15.15 -2.40 -4.61
N MET A 17 -14.11 -1.60 -4.54
CA MET A 17 -14.20 -0.15 -4.51
C MET A 17 -14.50 0.40 -5.90
N THR A 18 -15.35 1.41 -5.92
CA THR A 18 -15.59 2.27 -7.09
C THR A 18 -14.39 3.18 -7.34
N ALA A 19 -14.38 3.83 -8.51
CA ALA A 19 -13.37 4.82 -8.88
C ALA A 19 -13.21 5.93 -7.82
N GLU A 20 -14.33 6.48 -7.38
CA GLU A 20 -14.38 7.61 -6.44
C GLU A 20 -13.92 7.18 -5.04
N GLU A 21 -14.27 5.96 -4.62
CA GLU A 21 -13.78 5.40 -3.36
C GLU A 21 -12.27 5.20 -3.39
N ILE A 22 -11.70 4.74 -4.51
CA ILE A 22 -10.25 4.57 -4.68
C ILE A 22 -9.55 5.92 -4.57
N ASP A 23 -10.04 6.93 -5.29
CA ASP A 23 -9.49 8.28 -5.23
C ASP A 23 -9.57 8.87 -3.83
N THR A 24 -10.68 8.65 -3.14
CA THR A 24 -10.88 9.08 -1.76
C THR A 24 -9.91 8.39 -0.81
N ALA A 25 -9.75 7.06 -0.91
CA ALA A 25 -8.84 6.30 -0.06
C ALA A 25 -7.37 6.67 -0.28
N ILE A 26 -6.95 6.87 -1.53
CA ILE A 26 -5.58 7.31 -1.82
C ILE A 26 -5.34 8.72 -1.29
N SER A 27 -6.30 9.64 -1.46
CA SER A 27 -6.19 11.01 -0.95
C SER A 27 -6.22 11.08 0.57
N LEU A 28 -6.92 10.14 1.23
CA LEU A 28 -6.91 10.00 2.68
C LEU A 28 -5.55 9.47 3.15
N LEU A 29 -5.05 8.38 2.54
CA LEU A 29 -3.73 7.83 2.85
C LEU A 29 -2.65 8.91 2.75
N GLU A 30 -2.64 9.69 1.66
CA GLU A 30 -1.66 10.76 1.45
C GLU A 30 -1.68 11.83 2.56
N ARG A 31 -2.86 12.17 3.07
CA ARG A 31 -3.02 13.08 4.21
C ARG A 31 -2.54 12.43 5.52
N GLU A 32 -2.90 11.17 5.75
CA GLU A 32 -2.48 10.40 6.92
C GLU A 32 -0.96 10.21 6.99
N MET A 33 -0.23 10.24 5.87
CA MET A 33 1.23 10.08 5.88
C MET A 33 1.94 11.08 6.80
N VAL A 34 1.44 12.32 6.91
CA VAL A 34 1.98 13.32 7.85
C VAL A 34 1.85 12.83 9.29
N ASP A 35 0.66 12.35 9.67
CA ASP A 35 0.38 11.87 11.01
C ASP A 35 1.13 10.57 11.33
N LEU A 36 1.28 9.69 10.33
CA LEU A 36 2.05 8.45 10.46
C LEU A 36 3.52 8.77 10.75
N GLN A 37 4.12 9.71 10.03
CA GLN A 37 5.51 10.10 10.24
C GLN A 37 5.73 10.70 11.65
N LEU A 38 4.76 11.48 12.16
CA LEU A 38 4.84 12.05 13.52
C LEU A 38 4.63 11.00 14.61
N ARG A 39 3.76 10.01 14.37
CA ARG A 39 3.40 8.97 15.34
C ARG A 39 4.45 7.88 15.47
N TYR A 40 5.05 7.45 14.36
CA TYR A 40 6.02 6.37 14.34
C TYR A 40 7.44 6.94 14.27
N ARG A 41 8.15 6.90 15.41
CA ARG A 41 9.54 7.39 15.51
C ARG A 41 10.55 6.45 14.88
N ASP A 42 10.17 5.19 14.64
CA ASP A 42 11.03 4.19 14.03
C ASP A 42 10.60 3.91 12.58
N LEU A 43 11.60 3.77 11.71
CA LEU A 43 11.40 3.61 10.28
C LEU A 43 10.63 2.33 9.93
N PHE A 44 10.82 1.27 10.71
CA PHE A 44 10.21 -0.04 10.43
C PHE A 44 8.70 -0.01 10.70
N SER A 45 8.27 0.50 11.85
CA SER A 45 6.87 0.70 12.22
C SER A 45 6.19 1.69 11.29
N TYR A 46 6.89 2.74 10.88
CA TYR A 46 6.39 3.69 9.87
C TYR A 46 6.15 3.01 8.51
N ALA A 47 7.14 2.26 8.00
CA ALA A 47 7.02 1.51 6.76
C ALA A 47 5.94 0.42 6.84
N ASN A 48 5.83 -0.27 7.97
CA ASN A 48 4.80 -1.27 8.23
C ASN A 48 3.40 -0.63 8.25
N ALA A 49 3.24 0.53 8.90
CA ALA A 49 1.96 1.25 8.93
C ALA A 49 1.52 1.73 7.55
N TRP A 50 2.47 2.07 6.68
CA TRP A 50 2.21 2.32 5.26
C TRP A 50 1.82 1.03 4.52
N ALA A 51 2.58 -0.06 4.68
CA ALA A 51 2.34 -1.33 3.99
C ALA A 51 0.94 -1.90 4.29
N VAL A 52 0.52 -1.88 5.56
CA VAL A 52 -0.82 -2.32 5.96
C VAL A 52 -1.93 -1.54 5.23
N ARG A 53 -1.76 -0.23 5.05
CA ARG A 53 -2.74 0.61 4.34
C ARG A 53 -2.68 0.41 2.83
N TYR A 54 -1.49 0.24 2.28
CA TYR A 54 -1.28 -0.13 0.89
C TYR A 54 -2.05 -1.42 0.56
N ASP A 55 -1.85 -2.46 1.37
CA ASP A 55 -2.48 -3.76 1.17
C ASP A 55 -4.00 -3.69 1.31
N ALA A 56 -4.51 -2.90 2.26
CA ALA A 56 -5.95 -2.68 2.42
C ALA A 56 -6.59 -2.04 1.18
N ILE A 57 -5.94 -1.02 0.58
CA ILE A 57 -6.44 -0.41 -0.65
C ILE A 57 -6.36 -1.41 -1.81
N VAL A 58 -5.22 -2.10 -1.96
CA VAL A 58 -5.00 -3.06 -3.04
C VAL A 58 -5.97 -4.24 -3.00
N ALA A 59 -6.34 -4.70 -1.81
CA ALA A 59 -7.28 -5.80 -1.64
C ALA A 59 -8.65 -5.49 -2.26
N ASP A 60 -9.14 -4.26 -2.14
CA ASP A 60 -10.51 -3.91 -2.56
C ASP A 60 -10.57 -3.25 -3.95
N VAL A 61 -9.44 -3.11 -4.66
CA VAL A 61 -9.39 -2.51 -6.01
C VAL A 61 -9.74 -3.55 -7.09
N PRO A 62 -10.59 -3.21 -8.07
CA PRO A 62 -10.89 -4.11 -9.18
C PRO A 62 -9.67 -4.32 -10.10
N ASP A 63 -9.56 -5.52 -10.68
CA ASP A 63 -8.40 -5.97 -11.46
C ASP A 63 -8.05 -5.03 -12.63
N ASP A 64 -9.05 -4.43 -13.30
CA ASP A 64 -8.87 -3.52 -14.44
C ASP A 64 -8.13 -2.22 -14.08
N ARG A 65 -8.08 -1.88 -12.79
CA ARG A 65 -7.46 -0.64 -12.27
C ARG A 65 -6.27 -0.90 -11.37
N LEU A 66 -6.02 -2.16 -11.03
CA LEU A 66 -5.06 -2.54 -10.00
C LEU A 66 -3.67 -1.99 -10.27
N ASP A 67 -3.18 -2.11 -11.50
CA ASP A 67 -1.83 -1.64 -11.86
C ASP A 67 -1.70 -0.12 -11.76
N ALA A 68 -2.70 0.63 -12.22
CA ALA A 68 -2.72 2.08 -12.13
C ALA A 68 -2.72 2.56 -10.68
N VAL A 69 -3.50 1.89 -9.81
CA VAL A 69 -3.56 2.17 -8.38
C VAL A 69 -2.24 1.85 -7.69
N LYS A 70 -1.67 0.67 -7.93
CA LYS A 70 -0.36 0.27 -7.39
C LYS A 70 0.73 1.26 -7.79
N GLN A 71 0.72 1.74 -9.03
CA GLN A 71 1.69 2.73 -9.49
C GLN A 71 1.55 4.07 -8.78
N ARG A 72 0.32 4.53 -8.53
CA ARG A 72 0.05 5.76 -7.77
C ARG A 72 0.48 5.61 -6.30
N LEU A 73 0.13 4.50 -5.66
CA LEU A 73 0.55 4.19 -4.30
C LEU A 73 2.08 4.10 -4.18
N ASN A 74 2.76 3.52 -5.17
CA ASN A 74 4.22 3.45 -5.20
C ASN A 74 4.85 4.86 -5.26
N ARG A 75 4.33 5.77 -6.09
CA ARG A 75 4.81 7.16 -6.12
C ARG A 75 4.67 7.86 -4.76
N ILE A 76 3.57 7.60 -4.05
CA ILE A 76 3.38 8.10 -2.68
C ILE A 76 4.44 7.49 -1.76
N GLY A 77 4.61 6.16 -1.79
CA GLY A 77 5.58 5.47 -0.94
C GLY A 77 7.01 5.96 -1.14
N VAL A 78 7.42 6.21 -2.39
CA VAL A 78 8.75 6.76 -2.73
C VAL A 78 8.91 8.17 -2.16
N ARG A 79 7.92 9.05 -2.36
CA ARG A 79 7.96 10.43 -1.84
C ARG A 79 8.10 10.47 -0.32
N TRP A 80 7.50 9.50 0.37
CA TRP A 80 7.50 9.39 1.82
C TRP A 80 8.61 8.49 2.40
N GLY A 81 9.49 7.94 1.55
CA GLY A 81 10.64 7.12 1.98
C GLY A 81 10.29 5.71 2.49
N VAL A 82 9.10 5.21 2.21
CA VAL A 82 8.59 3.89 2.66
C VAL A 82 8.54 2.84 1.56
N ALA A 83 8.78 3.25 0.30
CA ALA A 83 8.97 2.36 -0.83
C ALA A 83 10.30 2.67 -1.53
N ALA A 84 10.90 1.66 -2.16
CA ALA A 84 12.13 1.82 -2.92
C ALA A 84 11.90 2.70 -4.16
N GLY A 85 12.59 3.84 -4.23
CA GLY A 85 12.63 4.70 -5.42
C GLY A 85 13.81 4.35 -6.32
N VAL A 86 13.66 4.52 -7.64
CA VAL A 86 14.71 4.29 -8.66
C VAL A 86 15.93 5.24 -8.50
N ARG A 87 15.92 6.19 -7.55
CA ARG A 87 16.97 7.21 -7.40
C ARG A 87 18.05 6.95 -6.34
N MET A 88 18.29 5.70 -5.91
CA MET A 88 19.34 5.43 -4.90
C MET A 88 20.24 4.21 -5.11
N THR A 89 20.52 3.78 -6.34
CA THR A 89 21.59 2.77 -6.59
C THR A 89 22.58 3.12 -7.71
N GLY A 90 22.50 4.31 -8.32
CA GLY A 90 23.37 4.68 -9.45
C GLY A 90 24.34 5.85 -9.25
N GLN A 91 24.28 6.59 -8.13
CA GLN A 91 25.00 7.87 -7.98
C GLN A 91 25.93 7.98 -6.76
N PHE A 92 26.32 6.85 -6.18
CA PHE A 92 27.55 6.81 -5.39
C PHE A 92 28.63 6.12 -6.22
N PRO A 93 29.46 6.84 -6.99
CA PRO A 93 30.76 6.30 -7.36
C PRO A 93 31.54 6.13 -6.05
N ALA A 94 31.44 4.94 -5.47
CA ALA A 94 32.21 4.56 -4.31
C ALA A 94 33.69 4.66 -4.68
N LEU A 95 34.40 5.50 -3.93
CA LEU A 95 35.81 5.37 -3.54
C LEU A 95 36.74 4.76 -4.59
N LYS A 96 37.64 5.59 -5.14
CA LYS A 96 38.85 5.11 -5.82
C LYS A 96 39.51 4.02 -4.98
N VAL A 97 39.51 2.79 -5.47
CA VAL A 97 40.38 1.73 -4.96
C VAL A 97 41.81 2.21 -5.25
N PRO A 98 42.68 2.43 -4.25
CA PRO A 98 44.06 2.78 -4.53
C PRO A 98 44.72 1.62 -5.30
N ALA A 99 45.54 1.99 -6.28
CA ALA A 99 46.28 1.08 -7.16
C ALA A 99 47.22 0.15 -6.39
#